data_AF-A0A944QYJ2-F1
#
_entry.id   AF-A0A944QYJ2-F1
#
_cell.length_a   1.000
_cell.length_b   1.000
_cell.length_c   1.000
_cell.angle_alpha   90.00
_cell.angle_beta   90.00
_cell.angle_gamma   90.00
#
_symmetry.space_group_name_H-M   'P 1'
#
loop_
_entity.id
_entity.type
_entity.pdbx_description
1 polymer ?
#
loop_
_entity_poly.entity_id
_entity_poly.type
_entity_poly.pdbx_seq_one_letter_code
_entity_poly.pdbx_strand_id
1 'polypeptide(L)'
;MSKIIFVIFITTIFFGCSSEGDVQFINRTDYNIYFSLEDNEYQLAGQSEQTVSVDIGTRIWPFSADYKSNIPLILEGETFMMQDSDGIFYKETTIVVQPEETLNIFCDPTHASVKLVNNSNGEITNFYYTMAGSAEFHFLENTEFIAIGDSIWRRLPSKRRYDFTVNGIFNCSDSLSVDEQLVIEWQ
;
A
#
# COMPACT_ATOMS: atom_id res chain seq x y z
N MET A 1 60.82 -13.48 -18.81
CA MET A 1 59.44 -13.86 -18.43
C MET A 1 58.97 -13.06 -17.20
N SER A 2 59.05 -11.72 -17.23
CA SER A 2 58.65 -10.88 -16.08
C SER A 2 57.62 -9.78 -16.41
N LYS A 3 57.33 -9.56 -17.70
CA LYS A 3 56.38 -8.50 -18.15
C LYS A 3 54.94 -8.97 -18.31
N ILE A 4 54.71 -10.29 -18.41
CA ILE A 4 53.35 -10.87 -18.59
C ILE A 4 52.59 -10.93 -17.26
N ILE A 5 53.29 -11.09 -16.13
CA ILE A 5 52.68 -11.14 -14.79
C ILE A 5 52.09 -9.77 -14.39
N PHE A 6 52.68 -8.66 -14.87
CA PHE A 6 52.24 -7.32 -14.51
C PHE A 6 50.94 -6.89 -15.21
N VAL A 7 50.65 -7.44 -16.40
CA VAL A 7 49.42 -7.13 -17.17
C VAL A 7 48.21 -7.90 -16.61
N ILE A 8 48.43 -9.09 -16.06
CA ILE A 8 47.36 -9.91 -15.45
C ILE A 8 46.93 -9.34 -14.08
N PHE A 9 47.85 -8.71 -13.33
CA PHE A 9 47.54 -8.13 -12.01
C PHE A 9 46.72 -6.82 -12.09
N ILE A 10 46.80 -6.10 -13.22
CA ILE A 10 46.04 -4.85 -13.45
C ILE A 10 44.63 -5.10 -13.98
N THR A 11 44.34 -6.28 -14.55
CA THR A 11 43.03 -6.60 -15.14
C THR A 11 42.05 -7.28 -14.19
N THR A 12 42.45 -7.64 -12.96
CA THR A 12 41.61 -8.45 -12.05
C THR A 12 40.78 -7.69 -11.01
N ILE A 13 40.80 -6.35 -10.96
CA ILE A 13 40.17 -5.59 -9.85
C ILE A 13 39.12 -4.57 -10.33
N PHE A 14 38.22 -4.99 -11.22
CA PHE A 14 36.97 -4.26 -11.47
C PHE A 14 35.78 -5.23 -11.60
N PHE A 15 35.69 -6.19 -10.69
CA PHE A 15 34.39 -6.80 -10.39
C PHE A 15 33.62 -5.80 -9.52
N GLY A 16 32.89 -4.90 -10.17
CA GLY A 16 31.80 -4.20 -9.51
C GLY A 16 30.76 -5.24 -9.13
N CYS A 17 30.70 -5.60 -7.85
CA CYS A 17 29.56 -6.33 -7.32
C CYS A 17 28.38 -5.35 -7.34
N SER A 18 27.30 -5.70 -8.05
CA SER A 18 26.02 -5.03 -7.83
C SER A 18 25.67 -5.22 -6.36
N SER A 19 25.22 -4.15 -5.72
CA SER A 19 24.85 -4.19 -4.32
C SER A 19 23.34 -4.07 -4.22
N GLU A 20 22.72 -5.06 -3.59
CA GLU A 20 21.29 -5.05 -3.28
C GLU A 20 21.10 -4.58 -1.84
N GLY A 21 19.94 -4.00 -1.59
CA GLY A 21 19.43 -3.69 -0.25
C GLY A 21 17.99 -4.19 -0.16
N ASP A 22 17.52 -4.41 1.06
CA ASP A 22 16.19 -4.97 1.27
C ASP A 22 15.26 -3.97 1.95
N VAL A 23 13.99 -3.98 1.56
CA VAL A 23 12.92 -3.26 2.24
C VAL A 23 11.89 -4.27 2.72
N GLN A 24 11.74 -4.40 4.03
CA GLN A 24 10.74 -5.27 4.65
C GLN A 24 9.53 -4.45 5.09
N PHE A 25 8.38 -4.74 4.49
CA PHE A 25 7.09 -4.20 4.90
C PHE A 25 6.43 -5.16 5.88
N ILE A 26 6.00 -4.63 7.01
CA ILE A 26 5.36 -5.39 8.09
C ILE A 26 4.00 -4.76 8.34
N ASN A 27 2.97 -5.40 7.81
CA ASN A 27 1.60 -4.94 7.94
C ASN A 27 1.01 -5.43 9.27
N ARG A 28 0.91 -4.53 10.25
CA ARG A 28 0.31 -4.79 11.55
C ARG A 28 -1.16 -4.39 11.62
N THR A 29 -1.71 -3.90 10.52
CA THR A 29 -3.15 -3.70 10.38
C THR A 29 -3.83 -5.05 10.09
N ASP A 30 -5.11 -5.15 10.40
CA ASP A 30 -5.92 -6.32 10.04
C ASP A 30 -6.34 -6.34 8.56
N TYR A 31 -5.98 -5.30 7.79
CA TYR A 31 -6.46 -5.06 6.45
C TYR A 31 -5.34 -4.86 5.44
N ASN A 32 -5.67 -4.82 4.15
CA ASN A 32 -4.65 -4.72 3.11
C ASN A 32 -3.93 -3.37 3.13
N ILE A 33 -2.64 -3.40 2.86
CA ILE A 33 -1.87 -2.23 2.45
C ILE A 33 -1.44 -2.40 0.98
N TYR A 34 -1.27 -1.26 0.31
CA TYR A 34 -0.89 -1.15 -1.08
C TYR A 34 0.34 -0.26 -1.14
N PHE A 35 1.40 -0.73 -1.80
CA PHE A 35 2.61 0.03 -1.92
C PHE A 35 3.23 -0.10 -3.31
N SER A 36 3.97 0.93 -3.72
CA SER A 36 4.78 0.86 -4.92
C SER A 36 6.24 1.23 -4.65
N LEU A 37 7.13 0.48 -5.28
CA LEU A 37 8.57 0.71 -5.30
C LEU A 37 9.05 0.56 -6.75
N GLU A 38 9.78 1.56 -7.26
CA GLU A 38 10.37 1.52 -8.61
C GLU A 38 9.35 1.16 -9.70
N ASP A 39 8.17 1.78 -9.67
CA ASP A 39 7.03 1.56 -10.58
C ASP A 39 6.37 0.17 -10.49
N ASN A 40 6.78 -0.68 -9.56
CA ASN A 40 6.10 -1.95 -9.27
C ASN A 40 5.07 -1.75 -8.16
N GLU A 41 3.85 -2.21 -8.39
CA GLU A 41 2.77 -2.18 -7.41
C GLU A 41 2.65 -3.51 -6.67
N TYR A 42 2.42 -3.43 -5.38
CA TYR A 42 2.31 -4.57 -4.48
C TYR A 42 1.08 -4.40 -3.57
N GLN A 43 0.48 -5.53 -3.23
CA GLN A 43 -0.55 -5.63 -2.22
C GLN A 43 -0.07 -6.58 -1.12
N LEU A 44 -0.14 -6.14 0.13
CA LEU A 44 0.21 -6.94 1.30
C LEU A 44 -1.00 -7.12 2.20
N ALA A 45 -1.33 -8.38 2.50
CA ALA A 45 -2.46 -8.72 3.34
C ALA A 45 -2.29 -8.21 4.78
N GLY A 46 -3.39 -8.07 5.51
CA GLY A 46 -3.37 -7.80 6.95
C GLY A 46 -2.57 -8.85 7.71
N GLN A 47 -1.90 -8.43 8.79
CA GLN A 47 -1.10 -9.31 9.66
C GLN A 47 -0.05 -10.14 8.91
N SER A 48 0.57 -9.57 7.88
CA SER A 48 1.57 -10.24 7.05
C SER A 48 2.78 -9.36 6.76
N GLU A 49 3.85 -9.99 6.25
CA GLU A 49 5.11 -9.33 5.93
C GLU A 49 5.58 -9.70 4.53
N GLN A 50 6.26 -8.76 3.87
CA GLN A 50 6.88 -8.96 2.57
C GLN A 50 8.18 -8.18 2.46
N THR A 51 9.22 -8.84 1.95
CA THR A 51 10.51 -8.21 1.66
C THR A 51 10.63 -8.01 0.16
N VAL A 52 11.08 -6.82 -0.24
CA VAL A 52 11.41 -6.47 -1.62
C VAL A 52 12.88 -6.06 -1.67
N SER A 53 13.66 -6.77 -2.49
CA SER A 53 15.06 -6.40 -2.77
C SER A 53 15.09 -5.33 -3.86
N VAL A 54 15.93 -4.32 -3.65
CA VAL A 54 16.07 -3.16 -4.51
C VAL A 54 17.53 -2.99 -4.92
N ASP A 55 17.75 -2.59 -6.17
CA ASP A 55 19.11 -2.35 -6.67
C ASP A 55 19.64 -1.03 -6.10
N ILE A 56 20.69 -1.11 -5.29
CA ILE A 56 21.34 0.09 -4.75
C ILE A 56 22.39 0.60 -5.75
N GLY A 57 22.73 -0.20 -6.76
CA GLY A 57 23.69 0.06 -7.83
C GLY A 57 25.10 -0.47 -7.53
N THR A 58 26.08 -0.08 -8.35
CA THR A 58 27.44 -0.65 -8.29
C THR A 58 28.38 0.19 -7.44
N ARG A 59 28.99 -0.44 -6.42
CA ARG A 59 30.01 0.20 -5.58
C ARG A 59 31.34 0.35 -6.33
N ILE A 60 31.84 1.58 -6.49
CA ILE A 60 33.16 1.86 -7.05
C ILE A 60 34.17 2.10 -5.91
N TRP A 61 35.04 1.11 -5.70
CA TRP A 61 36.14 1.05 -4.72
C TRP A 61 37.11 2.26 -4.80
N PRO A 62 37.82 2.72 -3.73
CA PRO A 62 37.65 2.50 -2.28
C PRO A 62 37.12 3.73 -1.50
N PHE A 63 36.62 4.77 -2.17
CA PHE A 63 36.26 6.06 -1.52
C PHE A 63 34.77 6.35 -1.36
N SER A 64 33.87 5.44 -1.73
CA SER A 64 32.43 5.63 -1.49
C SER A 64 32.05 5.18 -0.07
N ALA A 65 32.38 6.01 0.91
CA ALA A 65 31.68 5.97 2.20
C ALA A 65 30.25 6.49 1.97
N ASP A 66 29.26 5.80 2.53
CA ASP A 66 27.83 6.14 2.48
C ASP A 66 27.15 6.01 1.11
N TYR A 67 27.37 4.87 0.44
CA TYR A 67 26.58 4.50 -0.74
C TYR A 67 25.14 4.16 -0.31
N LYS A 68 24.16 4.96 -0.71
CA LYS A 68 22.72 4.75 -0.42
C LYS A 68 21.89 5.09 -1.64
N SER A 69 20.75 4.43 -1.82
CA SER A 69 19.79 4.76 -2.89
C SER A 69 18.56 5.46 -2.31
N ASN A 70 18.09 6.49 -3.01
CA ASN A 70 16.84 7.19 -2.70
C ASN A 70 15.75 6.59 -3.57
N ILE A 71 14.81 5.86 -2.96
CA ILE A 71 13.78 5.11 -3.68
C ILE A 71 12.42 5.76 -3.43
N PRO A 72 11.68 6.15 -4.47
CA PRO A 72 10.32 6.64 -4.31
C PRO A 72 9.43 5.51 -3.80
N LEU A 73 8.63 5.82 -2.78
CA LEU A 73 7.67 4.92 -2.16
C LEU A 73 6.30 5.57 -2.19
N ILE A 74 5.32 4.87 -2.77
CA ILE A 74 3.91 5.14 -2.50
C ILE A 74 3.45 4.07 -1.52
N LEU A 75 2.81 4.45 -0.42
CA LEU A 75 2.34 3.53 0.60
C LEU A 75 1.05 4.05 1.24
N GLU A 76 0.00 3.25 1.14
CA GLU A 76 -1.25 3.46 1.84
C GLU A 76 -1.93 2.12 2.16
N GLY A 77 -3.00 2.13 2.94
CA GLY A 77 -3.80 0.93 3.14
C GLY A 77 -5.23 1.25 3.52
N GLU A 78 -6.06 0.22 3.62
CA GLU A 78 -7.47 0.39 3.94
C GLU A 78 -7.62 1.20 5.25
N THR A 79 -6.81 0.92 6.27
CA THR A 79 -6.76 1.66 7.56
C THR A 79 -5.45 2.39 7.82
N PHE A 80 -4.58 2.48 6.81
CA PHE A 80 -3.21 3.02 6.96
C PHE A 80 -2.96 4.21 6.04
N MET A 81 -2.30 5.23 6.59
CA MET A 81 -1.56 6.26 5.86
C MET A 81 -0.33 6.64 6.66
N MET A 82 0.75 7.01 5.96
CA MET A 82 1.94 7.57 6.59
C MET A 82 1.60 8.92 7.23
N GLN A 83 2.27 9.24 8.33
CA GLN A 83 2.08 10.46 9.08
C GLN A 83 3.43 11.07 9.42
N ASP A 84 3.57 12.39 9.23
CA ASP A 84 4.78 13.10 9.63
C ASP A 84 4.74 13.47 11.12
N SER A 85 5.82 14.09 11.61
CA SER A 85 5.91 14.57 12.99
C SER A 85 4.88 15.64 13.34
N ASP A 86 4.35 16.36 12.35
CA ASP A 86 3.36 17.42 12.53
C ASP A 86 1.92 16.86 12.49
N GLY A 87 1.78 15.56 12.25
CA GLY A 87 0.52 14.84 12.21
C GLY A 87 -0.18 14.86 10.85
N ILE A 88 0.49 15.34 9.79
CA ILE A 88 -0.04 15.41 8.44
C ILE A 88 0.09 14.04 7.78
N PHE A 89 -1.00 13.59 7.15
CA PHE A 89 -1.03 12.32 6.45
C PHE A 89 -0.68 12.45 4.98
N TYR A 90 0.10 11.51 4.46
CA TYR A 90 0.55 11.46 3.08
C TYR A 90 0.71 10.01 2.59
N LYS A 91 0.77 9.85 1.27
CA LYS A 91 0.93 8.55 0.60
C LYS A 91 2.28 8.37 -0.08
N GLU A 92 2.96 9.45 -0.40
CA GLU A 92 4.17 9.45 -1.21
C GLU A 92 5.36 9.91 -0.37
N THR A 93 6.48 9.22 -0.48
CA THR A 93 7.73 9.58 0.19
C THR A 93 8.95 9.03 -0.54
N THR A 94 10.13 9.33 -0.03
CA THR A 94 11.39 8.75 -0.49
C THR A 94 12.06 8.05 0.67
N ILE A 95 12.37 6.76 0.50
CA ILE A 95 13.13 5.97 1.46
C ILE A 95 14.60 5.93 1.08
N VAL A 96 15.47 5.82 2.09
CA VAL A 96 16.91 5.68 1.89
C VAL A 96 17.30 4.25 2.25
N VAL A 97 17.72 3.47 1.25
CA VAL A 97 18.12 2.07 1.44
C VAL A 97 19.64 1.96 1.33
N GLN A 98 20.21 1.17 2.24
CA GLN A 98 21.65 0.93 2.32
C GLN A 98 21.99 -0.46 1.78
N PRO A 99 23.19 -0.64 1.19
CA PRO A 99 23.64 -1.93 0.70
C PRO A 99 23.79 -2.92 1.86
N GLU A 100 23.36 -4.17 1.63
CA GLU A 100 23.44 -5.26 2.61
C GLU A 100 22.67 -5.01 3.92
N GLU A 101 21.81 -4.00 3.98
CA GLU A 101 20.93 -3.71 5.11
C GLU A 101 19.45 -3.89 4.72
N THR A 102 18.63 -4.25 5.71
CA THR A 102 17.18 -4.32 5.58
C THR A 102 16.54 -3.12 6.27
N LEU A 103 15.82 -2.30 5.50
CA LEU A 103 14.96 -1.24 6.03
C LEU A 103 13.60 -1.84 6.42
N ASN A 104 13.25 -1.78 7.69
CA ASN A 104 11.97 -2.25 8.19
C ASN A 104 10.93 -1.11 8.22
N ILE A 105 9.80 -1.30 7.56
CA ILE A 105 8.66 -0.37 7.53
C ILE A 105 7.48 -1.03 8.23
N PHE A 106 7.10 -0.47 9.38
CA PHE A 106 5.97 -0.96 10.17
C PHE A 106 4.72 -0.15 9.84
N CYS A 107 3.64 -0.85 9.49
CA CYS A 107 2.37 -0.22 9.16
C CYS A 107 1.36 -0.52 10.26
N ASP A 108 1.19 0.43 11.18
CA ASP A 108 0.20 0.38 12.27
C ASP A 108 -1.05 1.21 11.88
N PRO A 109 -2.28 0.78 12.24
CA PRO A 109 -3.50 1.44 11.77
C PRO A 109 -3.57 2.90 12.23
N THR A 110 -3.85 3.82 11.30
CA THR A 110 -3.95 5.26 11.56
C THR A 110 -5.34 5.84 11.31
N HIS A 111 -6.19 5.13 10.56
CA HIS A 111 -7.52 5.57 10.17
C HIS A 111 -8.57 4.49 10.40
N ALA A 112 -9.79 4.94 10.69
CA ALA A 112 -10.96 4.09 10.51
C ALA A 112 -11.32 4.03 9.02
N SER A 113 -11.77 2.89 8.54
CA SER A 113 -12.24 2.70 7.19
C SER A 113 -13.58 1.94 7.17
N VAL A 114 -14.28 2.11 6.07
CA VAL A 114 -15.46 1.33 5.74
C VAL A 114 -15.18 0.61 4.43
N LYS A 115 -15.48 -0.70 4.41
CA LYS A 115 -15.41 -1.52 3.19
C LYS A 115 -16.80 -2.06 2.87
N LEU A 116 -17.17 -1.94 1.61
CA LEU A 116 -18.40 -2.50 1.06
C LEU A 116 -18.02 -3.66 0.14
N VAL A 117 -18.50 -4.85 0.46
CA VAL A 117 -18.32 -6.06 -0.37
C VAL A 117 -19.66 -6.42 -1.00
N ASN A 118 -19.71 -6.47 -2.34
CA ASN A 118 -20.91 -6.84 -3.07
C ASN A 118 -21.00 -8.36 -3.22
N ASN A 119 -21.60 -9.02 -2.23
CA ASN A 119 -21.90 -10.46 -2.29
C ASN A 119 -23.31 -10.74 -2.81
N SER A 120 -23.97 -9.74 -3.40
CA SER A 120 -25.34 -9.88 -3.93
C SER A 120 -25.34 -10.47 -5.34
N ASN A 121 -26.53 -10.82 -5.82
CA ASN A 121 -26.75 -11.28 -7.20
C ASN A 121 -27.01 -10.13 -8.19
N GLY A 122 -26.67 -8.90 -7.81
CA GLY A 122 -26.92 -7.69 -8.59
C GLY A 122 -25.80 -6.65 -8.40
N GLU A 123 -25.82 -5.62 -9.24
CA GLU A 123 -24.86 -4.52 -9.16
C GLU A 123 -25.33 -3.47 -8.15
N ILE A 124 -24.40 -2.94 -7.37
CA ILE A 124 -24.66 -1.79 -6.50
C ILE A 124 -24.42 -0.54 -7.35
N THR A 125 -25.42 0.32 -7.47
CA THR A 125 -25.35 1.52 -8.33
C THR A 125 -24.92 2.75 -7.55
N ASN A 126 -25.18 2.81 -6.24
CA ASN A 126 -24.73 3.91 -5.40
C ASN A 126 -24.48 3.45 -3.97
N PHE A 127 -23.35 3.87 -3.42
CA PHE A 127 -23.09 3.79 -1.99
C PHE A 127 -22.59 5.14 -1.48
N TYR A 128 -23.31 5.69 -0.51
CA TYR A 128 -22.96 6.96 0.09
C TYR A 128 -23.17 6.94 1.60
N TYR A 129 -22.48 7.84 2.28
CA TYR A 129 -22.68 8.11 3.70
C TYR A 129 -22.98 9.58 3.93
N THR A 130 -23.70 9.84 5.01
CA THR A 130 -23.90 11.18 5.56
C THR A 130 -23.26 11.23 6.94
N MET A 131 -22.78 12.40 7.32
CA MET A 131 -22.29 12.65 8.68
C MET A 131 -23.43 13.24 9.50
N ALA A 132 -23.56 12.81 10.76
CA ALA A 132 -24.58 13.33 11.65
C ALA A 132 -24.55 14.87 11.71
N GLY A 133 -25.69 15.49 11.42
CA GLY A 133 -25.83 16.96 11.35
C GLY A 133 -25.42 17.59 10.02
N SER A 134 -25.07 16.80 9.00
CA SER A 134 -24.82 17.26 7.63
C SER A 134 -25.89 16.71 6.68
N ALA A 135 -26.29 17.52 5.70
CA ALA A 135 -27.10 17.08 4.56
C ALA A 135 -26.23 16.70 3.34
N GLU A 136 -24.90 16.76 3.48
CA GLU A 136 -23.95 16.44 2.42
C GLU A 136 -23.81 14.92 2.27
N PHE A 137 -23.93 14.46 1.03
CA PHE A 137 -23.74 13.07 0.64
C PHE A 137 -22.30 12.85 0.21
N HIS A 138 -21.63 11.88 0.85
CA HIS A 138 -20.30 11.45 0.47
C HIS A 138 -20.36 10.07 -0.17
N PHE A 139 -20.11 10.00 -1.47
CA PHE A 139 -19.99 8.75 -2.21
C PHE A 139 -18.62 8.13 -1.94
N LEU A 140 -18.52 6.80 -1.86
CA LEU A 140 -17.23 6.15 -1.63
C LEU A 140 -16.27 6.36 -2.79
N GLU A 141 -16.74 6.26 -4.03
CA GLU A 141 -16.02 6.64 -5.24
C GLU A 141 -16.98 7.17 -6.31
N ASN A 142 -16.41 7.72 -7.39
CA ASN A 142 -17.12 8.18 -8.59
C ASN A 142 -17.37 7.02 -9.58
N THR A 143 -17.50 5.79 -9.07
CA THR A 143 -17.73 4.59 -9.87
C THR A 143 -19.23 4.40 -10.09
N GLU A 144 -19.62 4.22 -11.36
CA GLU A 144 -21.03 4.10 -11.76
C GLU A 144 -21.71 2.84 -11.20
N PHE A 145 -20.92 1.81 -10.83
CA PHE A 145 -21.40 0.56 -10.25
C PHE A 145 -20.28 -0.22 -9.54
N ILE A 146 -20.66 -1.07 -8.58
CA ILE A 146 -19.80 -2.10 -7.96
C ILE A 146 -20.31 -3.45 -8.45
N ALA A 147 -19.48 -4.18 -9.19
CA ALA A 147 -19.86 -5.45 -9.80
C ALA A 147 -20.07 -6.55 -8.75
N ILE A 148 -20.67 -7.65 -9.16
CA ILE A 148 -20.89 -8.83 -8.32
C ILE A 148 -19.53 -9.44 -7.93
N GLY A 149 -19.29 -9.61 -6.63
CA GLY A 149 -18.05 -10.14 -6.07
C GLY A 149 -16.96 -9.09 -5.82
N ASP A 150 -17.16 -7.85 -6.27
CA ASP A 150 -16.19 -6.77 -6.07
C ASP A 150 -16.35 -6.10 -4.69
N SER A 151 -15.31 -5.37 -4.29
CA SER A 151 -15.33 -4.57 -3.06
C SER A 151 -14.74 -3.19 -3.28
N ILE A 152 -15.25 -2.21 -2.55
CA ILE A 152 -14.69 -0.86 -2.47
C ILE A 152 -14.47 -0.51 -1.01
N TRP A 153 -13.47 0.31 -0.72
CA TRP A 153 -13.19 0.78 0.63
C TRP A 153 -12.89 2.27 0.66
N ARG A 154 -13.09 2.89 1.82
CA ARG A 154 -12.74 4.29 2.02
C ARG A 154 -12.44 4.58 3.49
N ARG A 155 -11.33 5.28 3.70
CA ARG A 155 -10.99 5.89 4.99
C ARG A 155 -12.01 6.95 5.37
N LEU A 156 -12.50 6.87 6.60
CA LEU A 156 -13.44 7.82 7.17
C LEU A 156 -12.69 8.98 7.83
N PRO A 157 -13.24 10.21 7.75
CA PRO A 157 -12.75 11.31 8.58
C PRO A 157 -12.81 10.94 10.07
N SER A 158 -11.98 11.55 10.91
CA SER A 158 -12.03 11.23 12.33
C SER A 158 -13.24 11.86 13.04
N LYS A 159 -13.76 11.15 14.05
CA LYS A 159 -14.66 11.65 15.11
C LYS A 159 -16.05 12.17 14.66
N ARG A 160 -16.77 11.39 13.84
CA ARG A 160 -18.19 11.68 13.56
C ARG A 160 -19.03 10.41 13.66
N ARG A 161 -20.34 10.60 13.87
CA ARG A 161 -21.32 9.56 13.63
C ARG A 161 -21.64 9.56 12.13
N TYR A 162 -21.67 8.38 11.54
CA TYR A 162 -21.94 8.16 10.12
C TYR A 162 -23.23 7.38 9.97
N ASP A 163 -24.08 7.82 9.03
CA ASP A 163 -25.26 7.09 8.60
C ASP A 163 -25.04 6.69 7.13
N PHE A 164 -25.03 5.39 6.85
CA PHE A 164 -24.72 4.82 5.53
C PHE A 164 -25.99 4.39 4.81
N THR A 165 -26.01 4.61 3.49
CA THR A 165 -27.10 4.15 2.61
C THR A 165 -26.52 3.45 1.39
N VAL A 166 -27.06 2.26 1.10
CA VAL A 166 -26.72 1.46 -0.10
C VAL A 166 -27.94 1.43 -1.01
N ASN A 167 -27.76 1.78 -2.29
CA ASN A 167 -28.76 1.57 -3.33
C ASN A 167 -28.22 0.60 -4.38
N GLY A 168 -28.99 -0.43 -4.72
CA GLY A 168 -28.61 -1.42 -5.73
C GLY A 168 -29.81 -1.85 -6.58
N ILE A 169 -29.53 -2.51 -7.70
CA ILE A 169 -30.55 -3.15 -8.54
C ILE A 169 -30.49 -4.65 -8.23
N PHE A 170 -31.43 -5.11 -7.41
CA PHE A 170 -31.52 -6.52 -7.00
C PHE A 170 -32.60 -7.24 -7.83
N ASN A 171 -32.30 -8.45 -8.30
CA ASN A 171 -33.31 -9.29 -8.93
C ASN A 171 -34.36 -9.71 -7.89
N CYS A 172 -35.63 -9.46 -8.21
CA CYS A 172 -36.76 -9.38 -7.28
C CYS A 172 -37.28 -10.74 -6.74
N SER A 173 -36.46 -11.80 -6.66
CA SER A 173 -36.88 -13.11 -6.15
C SER A 173 -36.59 -13.37 -4.68
N ASP A 174 -35.73 -12.57 -4.05
CA ASP A 174 -35.23 -12.89 -2.70
C ASP A 174 -35.73 -11.85 -1.69
N SER A 175 -36.54 -12.29 -0.74
CA SER A 175 -36.87 -11.52 0.46
C SER A 175 -35.58 -11.37 1.28
N LEU A 176 -35.02 -10.16 1.29
CA LEU A 176 -33.60 -9.98 1.60
C LEU A 176 -33.34 -9.26 2.92
N SER A 177 -32.56 -9.91 3.79
CA SER A 177 -31.88 -9.24 4.90
C SER A 177 -30.61 -8.58 4.35
N VAL A 178 -30.42 -7.29 4.63
CA VAL A 178 -29.27 -6.51 4.11
C VAL A 178 -27.94 -7.11 4.58
N ASP A 179 -27.93 -7.72 5.77
CA ASP A 179 -26.74 -8.31 6.39
C ASP A 179 -26.22 -9.58 5.68
N GLU A 180 -27.03 -10.26 4.85
CA GLU A 180 -26.64 -11.51 4.19
C GLU A 180 -26.05 -11.31 2.78
N GLN A 181 -26.33 -10.18 2.11
CA GLN A 181 -25.87 -9.91 0.74
C GLN A 181 -24.89 -8.74 0.62
N LEU A 182 -24.87 -7.84 1.61
CA LEU A 182 -24.00 -6.68 1.65
C LEU A 182 -23.25 -6.72 2.98
N VAL A 183 -21.94 -6.86 2.90
CA VAL A 183 -21.10 -6.79 4.10
C VAL A 183 -20.51 -5.39 4.15
N ILE A 184 -20.92 -4.62 5.16
CA ILE A 184 -20.26 -3.38 5.54
C ILE A 184 -19.31 -3.72 6.67
N GLU A 185 -18.01 -3.73 6.36
CA GLU A 185 -16.97 -3.98 7.35
C GLU A 185 -16.45 -2.67 7.91
N TRP A 186 -16.46 -2.57 9.23
CA TRP A 186 -15.79 -1.49 9.96
C TRP A 186 -14.36 -1.91 10.21
N GLN A 187 -13.43 -1.07 9.77
CA GLN A 187 -12.00 -1.34 9.74
C GLN A 187 -11.22 -0.31 10.55
#